data_AF-A0A2N2N993-F1
#
_entry.id   AF-A0A2N2N993-F1
#
_cell.length_a   1.000
_cell.length_b   1.000
_cell.length_c   1.000
_cell.angle_alpha   90.00
_cell.angle_beta   90.00
_cell.angle_gamma   90.00
#
_symmetry.space_group_name_H-M   'P 1'
#
loop_
_entity.id
_entity.type
_entity.pdbx_description
1 polymer ?
#
loop_
_entity_poly.entity_id
_entity_poly.type
_entity_poly.pdbx_seq_one_letter_code
_entity_poly.pdbx_strand_id
1 'polypeptide(L)'
;MNLSKQTRILMILSLLGMGLILLTRFVRPNLVDPLPWVGFLFGVLPNFGAGLALPGVFSTVISGYVKSQGREISPAKTIILATFISVAGLFGWEFLQYFFWKYPVDLFDLATTFLGGVIALGLGLGAKGSNE
;
A
#
# COMPACT_ATOMS: atom_id res chain seq x y z
N MET A 1 -7.64 -19.49 13.42
CA MET A 1 -6.97 -19.59 12.11
C MET A 1 -5.50 -19.24 12.31
N ASN A 2 -4.57 -20.18 12.08
CA ASN A 2 -3.14 -19.87 12.20
C ASN A 2 -2.70 -19.02 11.00
N LEU A 3 -2.47 -17.74 11.23
CA LEU A 3 -2.00 -16.80 10.22
C LEU A 3 -0.51 -17.04 9.95
N SER A 4 -0.15 -17.18 8.67
CA SER A 4 1.26 -17.24 8.26
C SER A 4 2.01 -15.97 8.67
N LYS A 5 3.32 -16.06 8.89
CA LYS A 5 4.15 -14.89 9.21
C LYS A 5 4.03 -13.79 8.14
N GLN A 6 3.97 -14.19 6.87
CA GLN A 6 3.80 -13.27 5.74
C GLN A 6 2.46 -12.52 5.83
N THR A 7 1.36 -13.24 6.10
CA THR A 7 0.04 -12.63 6.28
C THR A 7 0.02 -11.66 7.46
N ARG A 8 0.66 -12.01 8.58
CA ARG A 8 0.75 -11.10 9.75
C ARG A 8 1.47 -9.81 9.42
N ILE A 9 2.63 -9.90 8.75
CA ILE A 9 3.39 -8.70 8.35
C ILE A 9 2.55 -7.83 7.42
N LEU A 10 1.93 -8.42 6.40
CA LEU A 10 1.12 -7.64 5.47
C LEU A 10 -0.07 -6.97 6.15
N MET A 11 -0.72 -7.63 7.12
CA MET A 11 -1.78 -6.99 7.91
C MET A 11 -1.25 -5.84 8.77
N ILE A 12 -0.08 -6.01 9.40
CA ILE A 12 0.55 -4.93 10.17
C ILE A 12 0.85 -3.74 9.25
N LEU A 13 1.42 -4.00 8.08
CA LEU A 13 1.70 -2.97 7.07
C LEU A 13 0.39 -2.33 6.56
N SER A 14 -0.68 -3.10 6.35
CA SER A 14 -2.00 -2.56 6.02
C SER A 14 -2.54 -1.63 7.10
N LEU A 15 -2.45 -2.02 8.37
CA LEU A 15 -2.91 -1.19 9.47
C LEU A 15 -2.05 0.07 9.63
N LEU A 16 -0.73 -0.05 9.53
CA LEU A 16 0.18 1.10 9.58
C LEU A 16 -0.08 2.07 8.43
N GLY A 17 -0.20 1.58 7.20
CA GLY A 17 -0.45 2.42 6.02
C GLY A 17 -1.81 3.10 6.10
N MET A 18 -2.84 2.40 6.56
CA MET A 18 -4.15 3.01 6.83
C MET A 18 -4.07 4.05 7.95
N GLY A 19 -3.29 3.78 9.00
CA GLY A 19 -3.00 4.73 10.07
C GLY A 19 -2.33 6.00 9.56
N LEU A 20 -1.39 5.91 8.62
CA LEU A 20 -0.75 7.07 7.98
C LEU A 20 -1.75 7.89 7.14
N ILE A 21 -2.62 7.22 6.39
CA ILE A 21 -3.70 7.90 5.64
C ILE A 21 -4.63 8.64 6.61
N LEU A 22 -5.08 7.98 7.68
CA LEU A 22 -5.93 8.62 8.70
C LEU A 22 -5.22 9.78 9.39
N LEU A 23 -3.94 9.60 9.74
CA LEU A 23 -3.12 10.66 10.34
C LEU A 23 -3.10 11.89 9.44
N THR A 24 -2.84 11.73 8.14
CA THR A 24 -2.89 12.88 7.21
C THR A 24 -4.27 13.51 7.14
N ARG A 25 -5.34 12.70 7.13
CA ARG A 25 -6.71 13.20 7.07
C ARG A 25 -7.07 14.06 8.28
N PHE A 26 -6.61 13.70 9.47
CA PHE A 26 -6.95 14.42 10.71
C PHE A 26 -5.96 15.52 11.08
N VAL A 27 -4.68 15.37 10.76
CA VAL A 27 -3.64 16.34 11.16
C VAL A 27 -3.45 17.42 10.10
N ARG A 28 -3.39 17.06 8.81
CA ARG A 28 -3.09 18.01 7.72
C ARG A 28 -4.00 19.25 7.71
N PRO A 29 -5.34 19.14 7.92
CA PRO A 29 -6.21 20.33 7.95
C PRO A 29 -5.92 21.29 9.11
N ASN A 30 -5.27 20.83 10.17
CA ASN A 30 -4.95 21.60 11.36
C ASN A 30 -3.53 22.18 11.33
N LEU A 31 -2.75 21.92 10.28
CA LEU A 31 -1.42 22.50 10.09
C LEU A 31 -1.57 23.93 9.56
N VAL A 32 -1.46 24.91 10.45
CA VAL A 32 -1.37 26.33 10.09
C VAL A 32 0.10 26.70 9.89
N ASP A 33 0.43 27.25 8.73
CA ASP A 33 1.79 27.65 8.33
C ASP A 33 2.89 26.62 8.68
N PRO A 34 2.74 25.35 8.24
CA PRO A 34 3.73 24.33 8.54
C PRO A 34 5.08 24.67 7.90
N LEU A 35 6.16 24.26 8.56
CA LEU A 35 7.49 24.25 7.94
C LEU A 35 7.41 23.53 6.57
N PRO A 36 8.12 24.00 5.53
CA PRO A 36 7.99 23.46 4.17
C PRO A 36 8.14 21.94 4.08
N TRP A 37 9.07 21.35 4.84
CA TRP A 37 9.30 19.91 4.87
C TRP A 37 8.16 19.12 5.53
N VAL A 38 7.48 19.72 6.52
CA VAL A 38 6.28 19.12 7.15
C VAL A 38 5.14 19.12 6.15
N GLY A 39 4.90 20.25 5.47
CA GLY A 39 3.89 20.36 4.43
C GLY A 39 4.12 19.35 3.30
N PHE A 40 5.36 19.21 2.85
CA PHE A 40 5.76 18.21 1.86
C PHE A 40 5.49 16.78 2.34
N LEU A 41 5.93 16.43 3.56
CA LEU A 41 5.72 15.10 4.12
C LEU A 41 4.22 14.75 4.17
N PHE A 42 3.37 15.63 4.70
CA PHE A 42 1.92 15.42 4.74
C PHE A 42 1.24 15.49 3.37
N GLY A 43 1.94 16.01 2.34
CA GLY A 43 1.54 15.93 0.95
C GLY A 43 1.59 14.49 0.43
N VAL A 44 2.74 13.83 0.60
CA VAL A 44 3.05 12.53 -0.01
C VAL A 44 2.73 11.31 0.87
N LEU A 45 2.60 11.51 2.19
CA LEU A 45 2.33 10.45 3.16
C LEU A 45 1.05 9.62 2.87
N PRO A 46 -0.06 10.17 2.33
CA PRO A 46 -1.22 9.36 1.96
C PRO A 46 -0.89 8.31 0.90
N ASN A 47 -0.10 8.68 -0.10
CA ASN A 47 0.30 7.80 -1.20
C ASN A 47 1.29 6.72 -0.75
N PHE A 48 2.27 7.11 0.08
CA PHE A 48 3.12 6.14 0.78
C PHE A 48 2.28 5.13 1.59
N GLY A 49 1.33 5.63 2.39
CA GLY A 49 0.45 4.81 3.20
C GLY A 49 -0.42 3.87 2.39
N ALA A 50 -0.96 4.33 1.26
CA ALA A 50 -1.76 3.51 0.34
C ALA A 50 -0.91 2.42 -0.32
N GLY A 51 0.30 2.77 -0.80
CA GLY A 51 1.27 1.82 -1.36
C GLY A 51 1.69 0.74 -0.35
N LEU A 52 1.80 1.09 0.92
CA LEU A 52 2.07 0.14 2.01
C LEU A 52 0.85 -0.76 2.30
N ALA A 53 -0.36 -0.19 2.27
CA ALA A 53 -1.53 -0.85 2.81
C ALA A 53 -2.28 -1.76 1.85
N LEU A 54 -2.47 -1.32 0.61
CA LEU A 54 -3.26 -2.03 -0.39
C LEU A 54 -2.73 -3.44 -0.72
N PRO A 55 -1.41 -3.72 -0.74
CA PRO A 55 -0.91 -5.07 -1.00
C PRO A 55 -1.46 -6.13 -0.03
N GLY A 56 -1.58 -5.81 1.27
CA GLY A 56 -2.17 -6.74 2.24
C GLY A 56 -3.68 -6.96 2.04
N VAL A 57 -4.40 -5.88 1.68
CA VAL A 57 -5.84 -5.95 1.36
C VAL A 57 -6.06 -6.82 0.13
N PHE A 58 -5.38 -6.53 -0.98
CA PHE A 58 -5.51 -7.32 -2.20
C PHE A 58 -5.02 -8.76 -2.04
N SER A 59 -3.98 -9.00 -1.24
CA SER A 59 -3.53 -10.37 -0.95
C SER A 59 -4.62 -11.20 -0.26
N THR A 60 -5.37 -10.57 0.65
CA THR A 60 -6.52 -11.19 1.33
C THR A 60 -7.66 -11.48 0.36
N VAL A 61 -8.00 -10.51 -0.49
CA VAL A 61 -9.06 -10.65 -1.51
C VAL A 61 -8.71 -11.75 -2.52
N ILE A 62 -7.49 -11.72 -3.09
CA ILE A 62 -7.01 -12.70 -4.07
C ILE A 62 -7.01 -14.10 -3.46
N SER A 63 -6.47 -14.27 -2.25
CA SER A 63 -6.46 -15.57 -1.56
C SER A 63 -7.87 -16.09 -1.31
N GLY A 64 -8.77 -15.22 -0.86
CA GLY A 64 -10.19 -15.56 -0.63
C GLY A 64 -10.89 -15.98 -1.92
N TYR A 65 -10.70 -15.22 -3.01
CA TYR A 65 -11.26 -15.53 -4.31
C TYR A 65 -10.73 -16.86 -4.86
N VAL A 66 -9.42 -17.07 -4.89
CA VAL A 66 -8.82 -18.32 -5.39
C VAL A 66 -9.29 -19.53 -4.59
N LYS A 67 -9.35 -19.42 -3.26
CA LYS A 67 -9.86 -20.47 -2.37
C LYS A 67 -11.34 -20.78 -2.64
N SER A 68 -12.17 -19.78 -2.92
CA SER A 68 -13.59 -19.98 -3.26
C SER A 68 -13.78 -20.82 -4.54
N GLN A 69 -12.78 -20.84 -5.41
CA GLN A 69 -12.77 -21.62 -6.66
C GLN A 69 -12.16 -23.02 -6.48
N GLY A 70 -11.87 -23.45 -5.24
CA GLY A 70 -11.23 -24.74 -4.96
C GLY A 70 -9.79 -24.84 -5.46
N ARG A 71 -9.14 -23.71 -5.72
CA ARG A 71 -7.76 -23.63 -6.20
C ARG A 71 -6.84 -23.17 -5.07
N GLU A 72 -5.55 -23.44 -5.26
CA GLU A 72 -4.49 -22.94 -4.38
C GLU A 72 -3.56 -22.00 -5.17
N ILE A 73 -3.10 -20.95 -4.49
CA ILE A 73 -2.08 -20.04 -5.00
C ILE A 73 -0.99 -19.92 -3.95
N SER A 74 0.27 -19.93 -4.38
CA SER A 74 1.36 -19.79 -3.43
C SER A 74 1.34 -18.39 -2.78
N PRO A 75 1.69 -18.27 -1.50
CA PRO A 75 1.74 -16.97 -0.83
C PRO A 75 2.59 -15.96 -1.58
N ALA A 76 3.76 -16.35 -2.07
CA ALA A 76 4.64 -15.46 -2.83
C ALA A 76 3.99 -14.89 -4.10
N LYS A 77 3.33 -15.75 -4.90
CA LYS A 77 2.61 -15.30 -6.11
C LYS A 77 1.49 -14.33 -5.77
N THR A 78 0.76 -14.61 -4.69
CA THR A 78 -0.32 -13.76 -4.20
C THR A 78 0.21 -12.37 -3.82
N ILE A 79 1.32 -12.31 -3.06
CA ILE A 79 1.92 -11.05 -2.62
C ILE A 79 2.41 -10.24 -3.82
N ILE A 80 3.12 -10.87 -4.77
CA ILE A 80 3.61 -10.20 -5.97
C ILE A 80 2.43 -9.62 -6.77
N LEU A 81 1.40 -10.43 -7.03
CA LEU A 81 0.23 -10.00 -7.78
C LEU A 81 -0.53 -8.87 -7.05
N ALA A 82 -0.70 -9.00 -5.74
CA ALA A 82 -1.36 -7.99 -4.92
C ALA A 82 -0.61 -6.66 -4.92
N THR A 83 0.72 -6.67 -4.75
CA THR A 83 1.54 -5.47 -4.84
C THR A 83 1.44 -4.84 -6.22
N PHE A 84 1.55 -5.64 -7.28
CA PHE A 84 1.47 -5.13 -8.65
C PHE A 84 0.12 -4.46 -8.94
N ILE A 85 -0.99 -5.12 -8.60
CA ILE A 85 -2.34 -4.54 -8.74
C ILE A 85 -2.47 -3.25 -7.93
N SER A 86 -1.93 -3.23 -6.71
CA SER A 86 -1.98 -2.04 -5.83
C SER A 86 -1.25 -0.86 -6.45
N VAL A 87 0.01 -1.04 -6.83
CA VAL A 87 0.85 0.03 -7.38
C VAL A 87 0.33 0.49 -8.74
N ALA A 88 -0.05 -0.45 -9.62
CA ALA A 88 -0.63 -0.11 -10.91
C ALA A 88 -1.97 0.64 -10.76
N GLY A 89 -2.80 0.24 -9.79
CA GLY A 89 -4.05 0.92 -9.48
C GLY A 89 -3.85 2.33 -8.95
N LEU A 90 -2.88 2.53 -8.05
CA LEU A 90 -2.54 3.85 -7.50
C LEU A 90 -1.91 4.77 -8.56
N PHE A 91 -1.04 4.24 -9.42
CA PHE A 91 -0.53 5.00 -10.56
C PHE A 91 -1.67 5.37 -11.50
N GLY A 92 -2.53 4.40 -11.82
CA GLY A 92 -3.73 4.63 -12.62
C GLY A 92 -4.61 5.73 -12.03
N TRP A 93 -4.75 5.78 -10.70
CA TRP A 93 -5.50 6.83 -10.00
C TRP A 93 -4.90 8.23 -10.25
N GLU A 94 -3.58 8.39 -10.13
CA GLU A 94 -2.90 9.66 -10.45
C GLU A 94 -3.14 10.10 -11.90
N PHE A 95 -3.04 9.16 -12.86
CA PHE A 95 -3.31 9.48 -14.27
C PHE A 95 -4.79 9.81 -14.51
N LEU A 96 -5.72 9.11 -13.87
CA LEU A 96 -7.14 9.44 -13.95
C LEU A 96 -7.40 10.85 -13.43
N GLN A 97 -6.73 11.27 -12.36
CA GLN A 97 -6.88 12.64 -11.87
C GLN A 97 -6.44 13.69 -12.86
N TYR A 98 -5.34 13.42 -13.57
CA TYR A 98 -4.89 14.27 -14.66
C TYR A 98 -5.91 14.37 -15.80
N PHE A 99 -6.46 13.25 -16.25
CA PHE A 99 -7.40 13.27 -17.37
C PHE A 99 -8.75 13.94 -17.02
N PHE A 100 -9.32 13.57 -15.87
CA PHE A 100 -10.68 13.96 -15.48
C PHE A 100 -10.76 15.27 -14.72
N TRP A 101 -9.79 15.57 -13.84
CA TRP A 101 -9.82 16.77 -12.98
C TRP A 101 -8.71 17.78 -13.27
N LYS A 102 -7.85 17.51 -14.27
CA LYS A 102 -6.74 18.39 -14.67
C LYS A 102 -5.72 18.64 -13.55
N TYR A 103 -5.66 17.75 -12.55
CA TYR A 103 -4.60 17.79 -11.55
C TYR A 103 -3.27 17.30 -12.17
N PRO A 104 -2.16 18.01 -11.97
CA PRO A 104 -0.88 17.55 -12.48
C PRO A 104 -0.50 16.21 -11.82
N VAL A 105 0.11 15.32 -12.60
CA VAL A 105 0.67 14.08 -12.05
C VAL A 105 1.85 14.43 -11.15
N ASP A 106 1.74 14.11 -9.86
CA ASP A 106 2.81 14.36 -8.89
C ASP A 106 3.81 13.20 -8.88
N LEU A 107 5.05 13.47 -9.32
CA LEU A 107 6.11 12.47 -9.34
C LEU A 107 6.50 11.98 -7.94
N PHE A 108 6.34 12.81 -6.91
CA PHE A 108 6.61 12.40 -5.53
C PHE A 108 5.53 11.44 -5.02
N ASP A 109 4.28 11.59 -5.46
CA ASP A 109 3.21 10.66 -5.14
C ASP A 109 3.41 9.30 -5.81
N LEU A 110 3.84 9.29 -7.08
CA LEU A 110 4.24 8.07 -7.76
C LEU A 110 5.44 7.39 -7.07
N ALA A 111 6.48 8.16 -6.73
CA ALA A 111 7.67 7.63 -6.08
C ALA A 111 7.35 7.05 -4.69
N THR A 112 6.56 7.74 -3.88
CA THR A 112 6.20 7.29 -2.54
C THR A 112 5.25 6.09 -2.55
N THR A 113 4.31 6.05 -3.50
CA THR A 113 3.49 4.87 -3.77
C THR A 113 4.36 3.66 -4.10
N PHE A 114 5.32 3.83 -5.02
CA PHE A 114 6.24 2.77 -5.41
C PHE A 114 7.08 2.28 -4.22
N LEU A 115 7.62 3.20 -3.42
CA LEU A 115 8.38 2.86 -2.21
C LEU A 115 7.54 2.07 -1.19
N GLY A 116 6.29 2.49 -0.94
CA GLY A 116 5.36 1.75 -0.07
C GLY A 116 5.13 0.32 -0.58
N GLY A 117 4.91 0.17 -1.89
CA GLY A 117 4.75 -1.14 -2.53
C GLY A 117 6.00 -2.02 -2.46
N VAL A 118 7.19 -1.45 -2.66
CA VAL A 118 8.48 -2.15 -2.54
C VAL A 118 8.69 -2.65 -1.11
N ILE A 119 8.40 -1.83 -0.10
CA ILE A 119 8.50 -2.23 1.31
C ILE A 119 7.53 -3.36 1.62
N ALA A 120 6.26 -3.24 1.19
CA ALA A 120 5.27 -4.28 1.40
C ALA A 120 5.66 -5.61 0.72
N LEU A 121 6.18 -5.55 -0.50
CA LEU A 121 6.67 -6.70 -1.24
C LEU A 121 7.89 -7.33 -0.55
N GLY A 122 8.90 -6.53 -0.23
CA GLY A 122 10.15 -6.98 0.37
C GLY A 122 9.93 -7.65 1.73
N LEU A 123 9.18 -7.00 2.62
CA LEU A 123 8.88 -7.55 3.95
C LEU A 123 7.91 -8.75 3.87
N GLY A 124 6.92 -8.70 2.97
CA GLY A 124 5.97 -9.79 2.76
C GLY A 124 6.65 -11.06 2.24
N LEU A 125 7.58 -10.93 1.28
CA LEU A 125 8.36 -12.05 0.74
C LEU A 125 9.48 -12.50 1.69
N GLY A 126 10.19 -11.57 2.32
CA GLY A 126 11.32 -11.84 3.21
C GLY A 126 10.94 -12.59 4.49
N ALA A 127 9.66 -12.61 4.86
CA ALA A 127 9.17 -13.43 5.98
C ALA A 127 9.08 -14.94 5.68
N LYS A 128 9.45 -15.36 4.48
CA LYS A 128 9.55 -16.76 4.08
C LYS A 128 10.85 -17.38 4.65
N GLY A 129 10.89 -17.68 5.94
CA GLY A 129 12.00 -18.46 6.52
C GLY A 129 12.45 -18.10 7.94
N SER A 130 11.58 -18.07 8.94
CA SER A 130 12.02 -18.10 10.35
C SER A 130 11.35 -19.23 11.14
N ASN A 131 11.22 -20.38 10.50
CA ASN A 131 10.89 -21.64 11.18
C ASN A 131 12.16 -22.47 11.32
N GLU A 132 13.22 -21.84 11.85
CA GLU A 132 14.32 -22.51 12.53
C GLU A 132 14.30 -22.03 13.99
#